data_AF-A0A9J6DG89-F1
#
_entry.id   AF-A0A9J6DG89-F1
#
_cell.length_a   1.000
_cell.length_b   1.000
_cell.length_c   1.000
_cell.angle_alpha   90.00
_cell.angle_beta   90.00
_cell.angle_gamma   90.00
#
_symmetry.space_group_name_H-M   'P 1'
#
loop_
_entity.id
_entity.type
_entity.pdbx_description
1 polymer ?
#
loop_
_entity_poly.entity_id
_entity_poly.type
_entity_poly.pdbx_seq_one_letter_code
_entity_poly.pdbx_strand_id
1 'polypeptide(L)'
;MIVIAREQNDDTVLRVLLASVSSFCSIVMEFQILLATAAPCYHGHDCHHFGNGGWQGSEGVMESAGLACTDISGGLERTPVSFLNEVDAGQLPNFEYTTTNVPGPGCDEQAFNEVFASCSCRPVCGSQCPCVVRSKRAGCAAAIECSSLCTCGTACPIRHVQHGLRCRLQVFKTQAKGFGVRTMEFIHRGSYVCPYAGEVISIEVARQRVSKLARCESNYVMVLRENGVVTLVVDPRSVGGVGRFLNHSCEPNLTITPVRAECVVPELALFAKRDISAGEELTYDYSDGSYSSPQRSNTKCACGSKRCFGWLPMDKLVLGF
;
A
#
# COMPACT_ATOMS: atom_id res chain seq x y z
N MET A 1 -40.80 -12.72 6.48
CA MET A 1 -40.99 -11.89 5.29
C MET A 1 -39.60 -11.44 4.84
N ILE A 2 -38.97 -12.23 3.98
CA ILE A 2 -37.60 -12.02 3.51
C ILE A 2 -37.71 -11.09 2.30
N VAL A 3 -37.22 -9.86 2.44
CA VAL A 3 -37.08 -8.93 1.31
C VAL A 3 -35.88 -9.40 0.49
N ILE A 4 -36.17 -9.90 -0.70
CA ILE A 4 -35.19 -10.25 -1.72
C ILE A 4 -34.70 -8.93 -2.32
N ALA A 5 -33.55 -8.44 -1.86
CA ALA A 5 -32.79 -7.44 -2.62
C ALA A 5 -31.99 -8.19 -3.69
N ARG A 6 -32.29 -7.90 -4.96
CA ARG A 6 -31.41 -8.23 -6.09
C ARG A 6 -30.15 -7.37 -5.98
N GLU A 7 -29.16 -7.83 -5.24
CA GLU A 7 -27.80 -7.28 -5.29
C GLU A 7 -26.96 -8.10 -6.27
N GLN A 8 -26.32 -7.41 -7.21
CA GLN A 8 -25.54 -7.98 -8.29
C GLN A 8 -24.38 -8.83 -7.76
N ASN A 9 -24.10 -9.92 -8.48
CA ASN A 9 -23.24 -11.06 -8.13
C ASN A 9 -21.78 -10.74 -7.71
N ASP A 10 -21.28 -9.51 -7.88
CA ASP A 10 -19.88 -9.15 -7.61
C ASP A 10 -19.56 -9.02 -6.11
N ASP A 11 -20.55 -8.61 -5.29
CA ASP A 11 -20.32 -8.33 -3.86
C ASP A 11 -20.15 -9.61 -3.02
N THR A 12 -20.71 -10.74 -3.48
CA THR A 12 -20.64 -12.02 -2.75
C THR A 12 -19.27 -12.67 -2.84
N VAL A 13 -18.56 -12.45 -3.94
CA VAL A 13 -17.25 -13.06 -4.23
C VAL A 13 -16.12 -12.34 -3.49
N LEU A 14 -16.17 -11.01 -3.46
CA LEU A 14 -15.21 -10.18 -2.73
C LEU A 14 -15.37 -10.33 -1.21
N ARG A 15 -16.62 -10.40 -0.72
CA ARG A 15 -16.91 -10.76 0.68
C ARG A 15 -16.39 -12.16 1.03
N VAL A 16 -16.41 -13.09 0.08
CA VAL A 16 -15.86 -14.44 0.25
C VAL A 16 -14.32 -14.45 0.28
N LEU A 17 -13.65 -13.63 -0.52
CA LEU A 17 -12.18 -13.50 -0.52
C LEU A 17 -11.66 -12.82 0.74
N LEU A 18 -12.39 -11.84 1.27
CA LEU A 18 -11.99 -11.06 2.45
C LEU A 18 -12.44 -11.69 3.78
N ALA A 19 -13.47 -12.55 3.80
CA ALA A 19 -13.96 -13.20 5.02
C ALA A 19 -13.07 -14.37 5.51
N SER A 20 -12.11 -14.86 4.72
CA SER A 20 -11.25 -16.00 5.08
C SER A 20 -9.86 -15.62 5.61
N VAL A 21 -9.51 -14.34 5.66
CA VAL A 21 -8.17 -13.86 6.08
C VAL A 21 -8.09 -13.63 7.60
N SER A 22 -9.21 -13.66 8.33
CA SER A 22 -9.21 -13.46 9.78
C SER A 22 -8.81 -14.74 10.51
N SER A 23 -7.58 -14.75 11.07
CA SER A 23 -7.21 -15.29 12.40
C SER A 23 -5.83 -15.97 12.48
N PHE A 24 -5.09 -16.15 11.39
CA PHE A 24 -3.78 -16.83 11.42
C PHE A 24 -2.62 -16.13 10.68
N CYS A 25 -2.88 -15.04 9.96
CA CYS A 25 -1.83 -14.21 9.39
C CYS A 25 -1.46 -13.12 10.40
N SER A 26 -0.21 -13.08 10.84
CA SER A 26 0.32 -11.92 11.55
C SER A 26 1.08 -11.10 10.52
N ILE A 27 0.46 -10.04 9.99
CA ILE A 27 1.21 -9.07 9.18
C ILE A 27 1.95 -8.19 10.19
N VAL A 28 3.19 -8.56 10.51
CA VAL A 28 3.95 -7.84 11.52
C VAL A 28 4.80 -6.79 10.83
N MET A 29 4.48 -5.53 11.09
CA MET A 29 5.11 -4.40 10.44
C MET A 29 6.07 -3.72 11.43
N GLU A 30 7.27 -3.38 10.99
CA GLU A 30 8.23 -2.62 11.82
C GLU A 30 8.30 -1.17 11.37
N PHE A 31 8.21 -0.22 12.31
CA PHE A 31 8.53 1.18 12.05
C PHE A 31 9.52 1.72 13.06
N GLN A 32 10.68 2.17 12.57
CA GLN A 32 11.38 3.30 13.18
C GLN A 32 10.93 4.59 12.50
N ILE A 33 9.69 4.98 12.84
CA ILE A 33 9.17 6.36 12.83
C ILE A 33 9.93 7.27 13.79
N LEU A 34 11.04 7.97 13.46
CA LEU A 34 11.51 9.10 14.28
C LEU A 34 11.49 10.44 13.52
N LEU A 35 10.83 11.41 14.16
CA LEU A 35 10.78 12.87 13.94
C LEU A 35 10.55 13.40 12.50
N ALA A 36 9.29 13.75 12.21
CA ALA A 36 9.00 15.08 11.67
C ALA A 36 8.99 16.08 12.85
N THR A 37 10.15 16.44 13.37
CA THR A 37 10.26 17.74 14.06
C THR A 37 10.52 18.77 12.99
N ALA A 38 9.68 19.79 12.94
CA ALA A 38 9.92 21.01 12.20
C ALA A 38 11.31 21.57 12.55
N ALA A 39 12.31 21.24 11.74
CA ALA A 39 13.60 21.91 11.67
C ALA A 39 14.20 21.62 10.28
N PRO A 40 14.56 22.64 9.50
CA PRO A 40 15.08 22.46 8.15
C PRO A 40 16.48 21.84 8.21
N CYS A 41 16.65 20.64 7.69
CA CYS A 41 17.98 20.12 7.38
C CYS A 41 18.46 20.81 6.09
N TYR A 42 19.00 22.02 6.22
CA TYR A 42 19.86 22.61 5.19
C TYR A 42 21.14 21.79 5.13
N HIS A 43 21.26 20.91 4.13
CA HIS A 43 22.56 20.49 3.63
C HIS A 43 22.57 20.85 2.16
N GLY A 44 23.20 21.99 1.87
CA GLY A 44 23.46 22.43 0.51
C GLY A 44 24.38 21.45 -0.18
N HIS A 45 23.91 20.91 -1.30
CA HIS A 45 24.77 20.40 -2.35
C HIS A 45 24.25 20.94 -3.67
N ASP A 46 25.07 21.79 -4.27
CA ASP A 46 24.89 22.42 -5.57
C ASP A 46 24.50 21.38 -6.62
N CYS A 47 23.37 21.60 -7.28
CA CYS A 47 23.03 20.93 -8.52
C CYS A 47 23.11 21.95 -9.65
N HIS A 48 24.17 21.81 -10.45
CA HIS A 48 24.46 22.62 -11.62
C HIS A 48 23.25 22.69 -12.58
N HIS A 49 22.86 23.92 -12.91
CA HIS A 49 22.03 24.24 -14.05
C HIS A 49 22.72 23.85 -15.37
N PHE A 50 21.96 23.18 -16.25
CA PHE A 50 22.16 23.27 -17.69
C PHE A 50 20.80 23.33 -18.39
N GLY A 51 20.63 24.33 -19.26
CA GLY A 51 19.66 24.29 -20.36
C GLY A 51 18.70 25.47 -20.46
N ASN A 52 19.13 26.51 -21.17
CA ASN A 52 18.44 27.76 -21.49
C ASN A 52 17.03 27.61 -22.13
N GLY A 53 16.13 28.51 -21.71
CA GLY A 53 14.92 28.89 -22.44
C GLY A 53 14.25 30.08 -21.74
N GLY A 54 14.56 31.30 -22.19
CA GLY A 54 14.14 32.53 -21.52
C GLY A 54 12.64 32.82 -21.59
N TRP A 55 12.12 33.42 -20.52
CA TRP A 55 10.85 34.15 -20.51
C TRP A 55 11.08 35.52 -19.87
N GLN A 56 10.85 36.57 -20.67
CA GLN A 56 10.82 37.97 -20.23
C GLN A 56 9.58 38.20 -19.36
N GLY A 57 9.74 39.04 -18.34
CA GLY A 57 8.81 39.17 -17.23
C GLY A 57 7.49 39.87 -17.52
N SER A 58 6.56 39.68 -16.59
CA SER A 58 5.61 40.71 -16.18
C SER A 58 5.37 40.55 -14.68
N GLU A 59 5.43 41.66 -13.95
CA GLU A 59 5.12 41.75 -12.53
C GLU A 59 3.66 41.34 -12.29
N GLY A 60 3.45 40.29 -11.51
CA GLY A 60 2.15 39.75 -11.16
C GLY A 60 2.19 39.14 -9.76
N VAL A 61 1.23 39.56 -8.94
CA VAL A 61 0.93 39.16 -7.56
C VAL A 61 1.43 37.76 -7.18
N MET A 62 2.19 37.63 -6.09
CA MET A 62 2.55 36.34 -5.50
C MET A 62 1.32 35.64 -4.91
N GLU A 63 0.61 34.89 -5.75
CA GLU A 63 -0.32 33.86 -5.34
C GLU A 63 0.50 32.57 -5.20
N SER A 64 0.54 31.99 -4.00
CA SER A 64 1.34 30.79 -3.71
C SER A 64 0.77 29.58 -4.46
N ALA A 65 1.20 29.38 -5.71
CA ALA A 65 0.85 28.21 -6.49
C ALA A 65 1.44 26.98 -5.80
N GLY A 66 0.58 26.16 -5.17
CA GLY A 66 0.99 24.90 -4.56
C GLY A 66 1.73 24.01 -5.57
N LEU A 67 2.68 23.20 -5.10
CA LEU A 67 3.32 22.21 -5.98
C LEU A 67 2.30 21.15 -6.36
N ALA A 68 2.09 20.96 -7.66
CA ALA A 68 1.11 20.00 -8.17
C ALA A 68 1.71 19.14 -9.29
N CYS A 69 1.27 17.89 -9.37
CA CYS A 69 1.52 17.01 -10.50
C CYS A 69 0.20 16.30 -10.86
N THR A 70 -0.10 16.20 -12.15
CA THR A 70 -1.33 15.55 -12.61
C THR A 70 -1.27 14.03 -12.50
N ASP A 71 -0.07 13.45 -12.60
CA ASP A 71 0.13 12.01 -12.48
C ASP A 71 1.56 11.64 -12.03
N ILE A 72 1.71 11.17 -10.79
CA ILE A 72 3.00 10.70 -10.27
C ILE A 72 3.36 9.30 -10.77
N SER A 73 2.40 8.57 -11.36
CA SER A 73 2.65 7.24 -11.90
C SER A 73 3.28 7.27 -13.29
N GLY A 74 3.31 8.43 -13.95
CA GLY A 74 3.84 8.57 -15.31
C GLY A 74 3.04 7.76 -16.35
N GLY A 75 1.75 7.55 -16.14
CA GLY A 75 0.87 6.77 -17.02
C GLY A 75 0.93 5.25 -16.79
N LEU A 76 1.63 4.78 -15.74
CA LEU A 76 1.69 3.36 -15.41
C LEU A 76 0.38 2.85 -14.80
N GLU A 77 -0.31 3.69 -14.02
CA GLU A 77 -1.64 3.37 -13.50
C GLU A 77 -2.73 3.68 -14.53
N ARG A 78 -3.81 2.89 -14.53
CA ARG A 78 -4.97 3.16 -15.41
C ARG A 78 -5.67 4.46 -15.05
N THR A 79 -5.67 4.80 -13.77
CA THR A 79 -6.24 6.04 -13.24
C THR A 79 -5.08 6.89 -12.71
N PRO A 80 -4.90 8.12 -13.22
CA PRO A 80 -3.81 9.00 -12.78
C PRO A 80 -3.81 9.21 -11.27
N VAL A 81 -2.63 9.19 -10.66
CA VAL A 81 -2.45 9.50 -9.24
C VAL A 81 -1.91 10.93 -9.14
N SER A 82 -2.79 11.87 -8.80
CA SER A 82 -2.40 13.29 -8.70
C SER A 82 -1.57 13.57 -7.45
N PHE A 83 -0.83 14.66 -7.45
CA PHE A 83 -0.11 15.19 -6.29
C PHE A 83 -0.45 16.66 -6.08
N LEU A 84 -0.63 17.05 -4.82
CA LEU A 84 -0.87 18.43 -4.41
C LEU A 84 -0.21 18.76 -3.05
N ASN A 85 0.63 19.78 -3.01
CA ASN A 85 1.16 20.34 -1.78
C ASN A 85 0.78 21.83 -1.66
N GLU A 86 -0.12 22.11 -0.73
CA GLU A 86 -0.58 23.46 -0.36
C GLU A 86 -0.06 23.90 1.02
N VAL A 87 0.80 23.09 1.66
CA VAL A 87 1.24 23.29 3.06
C VAL A 87 2.62 23.92 3.12
N ASP A 88 3.55 23.44 2.29
CA ASP A 88 4.93 23.93 2.26
C ASP A 88 5.56 23.78 0.85
N ALA A 89 6.82 24.19 0.70
CA ALA A 89 7.57 24.04 -0.55
C ALA A 89 8.16 22.63 -0.76
N GLY A 90 7.77 21.64 0.04
CA GLY A 90 8.30 20.29 -0.02
C GLY A 90 7.91 19.55 -1.31
N GLN A 91 8.90 18.93 -1.95
CA GLN A 91 8.70 18.07 -3.12
C GLN A 91 8.52 16.62 -2.70
N LEU A 92 7.92 15.81 -3.59
CA LEU A 92 7.97 14.36 -3.44
C LEU A 92 9.44 13.91 -3.47
N PRO A 93 9.80 12.87 -2.70
CA PRO A 93 11.13 12.28 -2.80
C PRO A 93 11.35 11.71 -4.21
N ASN A 94 12.60 11.61 -4.65
CA ASN A 94 12.92 10.85 -5.86
C ASN A 94 12.78 9.35 -5.57
N PHE A 95 11.97 8.66 -6.39
CA PHE A 95 11.82 7.21 -6.42
C PHE A 95 11.32 6.80 -7.81
N GLU A 96 11.49 5.54 -8.16
CA GLU A 96 10.92 4.93 -9.36
C GLU A 96 9.50 4.41 -9.06
N TYR A 97 8.51 4.83 -9.83
CA TYR A 97 7.14 4.39 -9.64
C TYR A 97 6.94 2.97 -10.19
N THR A 98 6.31 2.08 -9.41
CA THR A 98 5.86 0.77 -9.88
C THR A 98 4.42 0.48 -9.45
N THR A 99 3.67 -0.26 -10.27
CA THR A 99 2.31 -0.72 -9.98
C THR A 99 2.28 -2.05 -9.24
N THR A 100 3.36 -2.83 -9.32
CA THR A 100 3.48 -4.17 -8.75
C THR A 100 4.82 -4.36 -8.05
N ASN A 101 4.96 -5.45 -7.30
CA ASN A 101 6.24 -5.84 -6.73
C ASN A 101 7.29 -6.09 -7.83
N VAL A 102 8.53 -5.68 -7.56
CA VAL A 102 9.68 -5.97 -8.42
C VAL A 102 10.72 -6.77 -7.64
N PRO A 103 11.47 -7.69 -8.27
CA PRO A 103 12.57 -8.37 -7.59
C PRO A 103 13.64 -7.36 -7.15
N GLY A 104 14.13 -7.50 -5.93
CA GLY A 104 15.17 -6.67 -5.34
C GLY A 104 16.28 -7.51 -4.70
N PRO A 105 17.27 -6.86 -4.06
CA PRO A 105 18.45 -7.55 -3.55
C PRO A 105 18.13 -8.67 -2.55
N GLY A 106 18.69 -9.85 -2.83
CA GLY A 106 18.61 -11.03 -1.97
C GLY A 106 17.25 -11.75 -1.96
N CYS A 107 16.29 -11.33 -2.77
CA CYS A 107 15.06 -12.10 -2.93
C CYS A 107 15.27 -13.36 -3.79
N ASP A 108 14.33 -14.29 -3.71
CA ASP A 108 14.25 -15.42 -4.65
C ASP A 108 13.51 -14.99 -5.91
N GLU A 109 14.25 -14.67 -6.97
CA GLU A 109 13.68 -14.28 -8.27
C GLU A 109 12.88 -15.42 -8.93
N GLN A 110 13.15 -16.68 -8.59
CA GLN A 110 12.41 -17.81 -9.17
C GLN A 110 10.96 -17.83 -8.68
N ALA A 111 10.70 -17.32 -7.48
CA ALA A 111 9.35 -17.20 -6.92
C ALA A 111 8.42 -16.33 -7.79
N PHE A 112 8.95 -15.37 -8.54
CA PHE A 112 8.15 -14.55 -9.47
C PHE A 112 7.71 -15.32 -10.73
N ASN A 113 8.36 -16.44 -11.03
CA ASN A 113 8.06 -17.30 -12.17
C ASN A 113 7.31 -18.57 -11.77
N GLU A 114 7.28 -18.91 -10.48
CA GLU A 114 6.56 -20.06 -9.98
C GLU A 114 5.05 -19.78 -9.95
N VAL A 115 4.30 -20.55 -10.75
CA VAL A 115 2.86 -20.35 -10.90
C VAL A 115 2.12 -20.91 -9.69
N PHE A 116 1.31 -20.05 -9.06
CA PHE A 116 0.65 -20.40 -7.81
C PHE A 116 -0.54 -21.35 -7.98
N ALA A 117 -1.48 -21.03 -8.87
CA ALA A 117 -2.67 -21.84 -9.07
C ALA A 117 -3.34 -21.58 -10.43
N SER A 118 -4.13 -22.56 -10.88
CA SER A 118 -5.04 -22.41 -12.02
C SER A 118 -6.38 -23.09 -11.76
N CYS A 119 -7.37 -22.74 -12.59
CA CYS A 119 -8.67 -23.39 -12.67
C CYS A 119 -9.03 -23.69 -14.14
N SER A 120 -9.88 -24.69 -14.33
CA SER A 120 -10.43 -25.07 -15.65
C SER A 120 -11.87 -24.57 -15.85
N CYS A 121 -12.29 -23.55 -15.09
CA CYS A 121 -13.64 -22.99 -15.16
C CYS A 121 -13.87 -22.25 -16.49
N ARG A 122 -15.11 -22.29 -17.00
CA ARG A 122 -15.54 -21.53 -18.19
C ARG A 122 -16.99 -21.04 -18.01
N PRO A 123 -17.34 -19.83 -18.50
CA PRO A 123 -16.46 -18.72 -18.88
C PRO A 123 -16.02 -17.90 -17.65
N VAL A 124 -16.75 -17.98 -16.54
CA VAL A 124 -16.53 -17.23 -15.29
C VAL A 124 -16.44 -18.16 -14.10
N CYS A 125 -15.71 -17.75 -13.07
CA CYS A 125 -15.57 -18.51 -11.83
C CYS A 125 -16.66 -18.15 -10.83
N GLY A 126 -17.22 -19.16 -10.16
CA GLY A 126 -18.15 -19.00 -9.04
C GLY A 126 -17.55 -19.47 -7.71
N SER A 127 -18.41 -19.61 -6.70
CA SER A 127 -18.02 -19.97 -5.32
C SER A 127 -17.33 -21.34 -5.17
N GLN A 128 -17.50 -22.24 -6.15
CA GLN A 128 -16.89 -23.58 -6.20
C GLN A 128 -15.59 -23.62 -7.05
N CYS A 129 -15.16 -22.48 -7.59
CA CYS A 129 -13.91 -22.41 -8.36
C CYS A 129 -12.73 -22.88 -7.48
N PRO A 130 -11.81 -23.72 -8.01
CA PRO A 130 -10.60 -24.11 -7.30
C PRO A 130 -9.79 -22.94 -6.73
N CYS A 131 -9.71 -21.79 -7.42
CA CYS A 131 -9.04 -20.59 -6.89
C CYS A 131 -9.74 -20.09 -5.61
N VAL A 132 -11.07 -19.96 -5.65
CA VAL A 132 -11.89 -19.51 -4.50
C VAL A 132 -11.85 -20.51 -3.35
N VAL A 133 -11.97 -21.81 -3.65
CA VAL A 133 -11.93 -22.86 -2.63
C VAL A 133 -10.57 -22.89 -1.92
N ARG A 134 -9.46 -22.69 -2.66
CA ARG A 134 -8.13 -22.57 -2.05
C ARG A 134 -8.04 -21.36 -1.12
N SER A 135 -8.61 -20.21 -1.49
CA SER A 135 -8.63 -19.02 -0.61
C SER A 135 -9.40 -19.24 0.68
N LYS A 136 -10.39 -20.14 0.67
CA LYS A 136 -11.22 -20.47 1.84
C LYS A 136 -10.63 -21.53 2.76
N ARG A 137 -9.61 -22.28 2.32
CA ARG A 137 -9.02 -23.33 3.15
C ARG A 137 -8.27 -22.68 4.32
N ALA A 138 -8.70 -23.00 5.54
CA ALA A 138 -8.06 -22.57 6.77
C ALA A 138 -6.56 -22.89 6.72
N GLY A 139 -5.73 -21.83 6.73
CA GLY A 139 -4.26 -21.92 6.62
C GLY A 139 -3.65 -21.15 5.46
N CYS A 140 -4.43 -20.77 4.44
CA CYS A 140 -3.98 -19.77 3.45
C CYS A 140 -4.24 -18.37 4.01
N ALA A 141 -3.18 -17.73 4.48
CA ALA A 141 -3.16 -16.33 4.91
C ALA A 141 -3.37 -15.32 3.77
N ALA A 142 -3.57 -15.79 2.53
CA ALA A 142 -3.70 -14.98 1.33
C ALA A 142 -4.96 -15.33 0.54
N ALA A 143 -5.59 -14.29 -0.01
CA ALA A 143 -6.59 -14.46 -1.06
C ALA A 143 -5.91 -14.94 -2.35
N ILE A 144 -6.65 -15.69 -3.18
CA ILE A 144 -6.12 -16.29 -4.42
C ILE A 144 -7.02 -15.89 -5.57
N GLU A 145 -6.45 -15.17 -6.52
CA GLU A 145 -7.10 -14.78 -7.76
C GLU A 145 -6.94 -15.83 -8.85
N CYS A 146 -7.65 -15.64 -9.96
CA CYS A 146 -7.39 -16.39 -11.17
C CYS A 146 -6.14 -15.83 -11.86
N SER A 147 -5.23 -16.72 -12.27
CA SER A 147 -4.02 -16.39 -13.02
C SER A 147 -4.25 -16.46 -14.53
N SER A 148 -3.26 -16.03 -15.32
CA SER A 148 -3.21 -16.23 -16.78
C SER A 148 -3.33 -17.70 -17.21
N LEU A 149 -2.99 -18.67 -16.32
CA LEU A 149 -3.17 -20.10 -16.59
C LEU A 149 -4.61 -20.60 -16.37
N CYS A 150 -5.48 -19.81 -15.77
CA CYS A 150 -6.90 -20.16 -15.66
C CYS A 150 -7.60 -20.06 -17.03
N THR A 151 -8.52 -20.99 -17.31
CA THR A 151 -9.32 -20.94 -18.55
C THR A 151 -10.49 -19.96 -18.49
N CYS A 152 -10.73 -19.31 -17.35
CA CYS A 152 -11.77 -18.29 -17.21
C CYS A 152 -11.34 -16.99 -17.88
N GLY A 153 -12.32 -16.20 -18.33
CA GLY A 153 -12.06 -14.96 -19.06
C GLY A 153 -11.29 -13.91 -18.25
N THR A 154 -10.78 -12.90 -18.95
CA THR A 154 -10.11 -11.73 -18.33
C THR A 154 -11.06 -10.87 -17.51
N ALA A 155 -12.37 -10.92 -17.79
CA ALA A 155 -13.43 -10.29 -17.00
C ALA A 155 -13.94 -11.19 -15.85
N CYS A 156 -13.20 -12.23 -15.47
CA CYS A 156 -13.58 -13.10 -14.37
C CYS A 156 -13.65 -12.30 -13.06
N PRO A 157 -14.72 -12.42 -12.25
CA PRO A 157 -14.85 -11.68 -10.99
C PRO A 157 -13.87 -12.14 -9.91
N ILE A 158 -13.03 -13.15 -10.19
CA ILE A 158 -11.92 -13.57 -9.31
C ILE A 158 -10.60 -12.88 -9.69
N ARG A 159 -10.67 -11.87 -10.57
CA ARG A 159 -9.56 -11.01 -10.99
C ARG A 159 -9.91 -9.60 -10.50
N HIS A 160 -9.36 -9.16 -9.36
CA HIS A 160 -9.65 -7.85 -8.79
C HIS A 160 -8.40 -6.98 -8.76
N VAL A 161 -7.38 -7.39 -8.00
CA VAL A 161 -6.12 -6.67 -7.81
C VAL A 161 -5.36 -6.55 -9.11
N GLN A 162 -5.31 -7.62 -9.92
CA GLN A 162 -4.63 -7.62 -11.22
C GLN A 162 -5.21 -6.64 -12.26
N HIS A 163 -6.38 -6.05 -11.99
CA HIS A 163 -6.94 -5.00 -12.84
C HIS A 163 -6.40 -3.60 -12.54
N GLY A 164 -5.53 -3.48 -11.53
CA GLY A 164 -4.86 -2.24 -11.17
C GLY A 164 -5.79 -1.23 -10.50
N LEU A 165 -5.21 -0.06 -10.22
CA LEU A 165 -5.86 1.04 -9.51
C LEU A 165 -7.00 1.65 -10.35
N ARG A 166 -8.20 1.72 -9.77
CA ARG A 166 -9.42 2.27 -10.40
C ARG A 166 -9.96 3.51 -9.71
N CYS A 167 -9.53 3.77 -8.47
CA CYS A 167 -9.98 4.92 -7.69
C CYS A 167 -9.14 6.15 -8.02
N ARG A 168 -9.75 7.32 -8.15
CA ARG A 168 -8.99 8.58 -8.26
C ARG A 168 -8.34 8.93 -6.94
N LEU A 169 -7.02 8.74 -6.85
CA LEU A 169 -6.23 9.04 -5.66
C LEU A 169 -5.43 10.34 -5.83
N GLN A 170 -5.16 10.98 -4.70
CA GLN A 170 -4.27 12.13 -4.64
C GLN A 170 -3.29 11.97 -3.48
N VAL A 171 -1.99 12.02 -3.79
CA VAL A 171 -0.95 12.24 -2.79
C VAL A 171 -0.99 13.70 -2.38
N PHE A 172 -1.04 13.98 -1.08
CA PHE A 172 -1.11 15.34 -0.58
C PHE A 172 -0.20 15.55 0.62
N LYS A 173 0.24 16.79 0.84
CA LYS A 173 0.99 17.12 2.05
C LYS A 173 0.02 17.27 3.23
N THR A 174 0.21 16.46 4.25
CA THR A 174 -0.53 16.58 5.51
C THR A 174 0.10 17.64 6.42
N GLN A 175 -0.66 18.09 7.42
CA GLN A 175 -0.20 19.06 8.40
C GLN A 175 0.91 18.53 9.33
N ALA A 176 0.95 17.22 9.61
CA ALA A 176 1.79 16.67 10.69
C ALA A 176 2.43 15.30 10.40
N LYS A 177 2.06 14.61 9.32
CA LYS A 177 2.48 13.23 9.02
C LYS A 177 3.34 13.12 7.76
N GLY A 178 3.80 14.25 7.21
CA GLY A 178 4.45 14.26 5.90
C GLY A 178 3.41 14.10 4.78
N PHE A 179 3.75 13.36 3.74
CA PHE A 179 2.79 13.07 2.66
C PHE A 179 1.78 12.01 3.09
N GLY A 180 0.56 12.11 2.57
CA GLY A 180 -0.54 11.18 2.76
C GLY A 180 -1.24 10.90 1.43
N VAL A 181 -2.18 9.97 1.43
CA VAL A 181 -3.05 9.72 0.26
C VAL A 181 -4.49 10.01 0.67
N ARG A 182 -5.24 10.71 -0.18
CA ARG A 182 -6.69 10.85 -0.05
C ARG A 182 -7.38 10.34 -1.31
N THR A 183 -8.63 9.89 -1.16
CA THR A 183 -9.48 9.60 -2.31
C THR A 183 -10.12 10.89 -2.83
N MET A 184 -10.30 11.02 -4.14
CA MET A 184 -11.00 12.13 -4.78
C MET A 184 -12.46 11.77 -5.11
N GLU A 185 -12.91 10.59 -4.70
CA GLU A 185 -14.26 10.08 -4.91
C GLU A 185 -14.70 9.15 -3.77
N PHE A 186 -15.99 8.80 -3.78
CA PHE A 186 -16.54 7.85 -2.82
C PHE A 186 -16.03 6.43 -3.11
N ILE A 187 -15.56 5.73 -2.08
CA ILE A 187 -15.14 4.33 -2.17
C ILE A 187 -16.07 3.49 -1.30
N HIS A 188 -16.74 2.51 -1.91
CA HIS A 188 -17.57 1.55 -1.19
C HIS A 188 -16.71 0.60 -0.36
N ARG A 189 -17.21 0.22 0.81
CA ARG A 189 -16.65 -0.86 1.63
C ARG A 189 -16.35 -2.10 0.78
N GLY A 190 -15.19 -2.70 1.02
CA GLY A 190 -14.71 -3.90 0.32
C GLY A 190 -13.96 -3.61 -0.97
N SER A 191 -14.06 -2.40 -1.53
CA SER A 191 -13.36 -2.06 -2.79
C SER A 191 -11.85 -2.15 -2.64
N TYR A 192 -11.18 -2.69 -3.67
CA TYR A 192 -9.73 -2.58 -3.83
C TYR A 192 -9.34 -1.12 -4.10
N VAL A 193 -8.30 -0.65 -3.42
CA VAL A 193 -7.85 0.75 -3.48
C VAL A 193 -6.51 0.86 -4.19
N CYS A 194 -5.46 0.23 -3.66
CA CYS A 194 -4.13 0.24 -4.23
C CYS A 194 -3.26 -0.89 -3.63
N PRO A 195 -2.11 -1.22 -4.23
CA PRO A 195 -1.16 -2.15 -3.64
C PRO A 195 -0.13 -1.41 -2.76
N TYR A 196 0.40 -2.12 -1.77
CA TYR A 196 1.67 -1.78 -1.13
C TYR A 196 2.79 -2.47 -1.91
N ALA A 197 3.15 -1.87 -3.05
CA ALA A 197 4.12 -2.40 -4.00
C ALA A 197 5.49 -1.74 -3.86
N GLY A 198 6.55 -2.52 -4.06
CA GLY A 198 7.93 -2.03 -4.12
C GLY A 198 8.94 -3.13 -4.41
N GLU A 199 10.21 -2.87 -4.06
CA GLU A 199 11.26 -3.89 -4.16
C GLU A 199 10.99 -5.04 -3.17
N VAL A 200 10.96 -6.27 -3.64
CA VAL A 200 10.98 -7.46 -2.78
C VAL A 200 12.41 -7.78 -2.44
N ILE A 201 12.76 -7.74 -1.16
CA ILE A 201 14.14 -7.90 -0.69
C ILE A 201 14.26 -9.05 0.33
N SER A 202 15.48 -9.50 0.60
CA SER A 202 15.71 -10.43 1.71
C SER A 202 15.54 -9.73 3.07
N ILE A 203 15.26 -10.51 4.12
CA ILE A 203 15.19 -9.98 5.49
C ILE A 203 16.55 -9.43 5.96
N GLU A 204 17.67 -9.98 5.48
CA GLU A 204 19.03 -9.49 5.74
C GLU A 204 19.24 -8.11 5.12
N VAL A 205 18.80 -7.91 3.87
CA VAL A 205 18.87 -6.61 3.20
C VAL A 205 17.98 -5.60 3.92
N ALA A 206 16.78 -6.00 4.33
CA ALA A 206 15.88 -5.15 5.10
C ALA A 206 16.53 -4.69 6.42
N ARG A 207 17.16 -5.59 7.18
CA ARG A 207 17.94 -5.28 8.40
C ARG A 207 19.03 -4.25 8.12
N GLN A 208 19.78 -4.44 7.04
CA GLN A 208 20.86 -3.53 6.67
C GLN A 208 20.34 -2.15 6.29
N ARG A 209 19.22 -2.07 5.54
CA ARG A 209 18.60 -0.79 5.17
C ARG A 209 18.06 -0.07 6.41
N VAL A 210 17.33 -0.77 7.28
CA VAL A 210 16.74 -0.20 8.51
C VAL A 210 17.82 0.27 9.49
N SER A 211 18.90 -0.49 9.67
CA SER A 211 20.00 -0.10 10.58
C SER A 211 20.77 1.16 10.15
N LYS A 212 20.66 1.53 8.87
CA LYS A 212 21.30 2.74 8.31
C LYS A 212 20.37 3.94 8.24
N LEU A 213 19.09 3.80 8.62
CA LEU A 213 18.15 4.91 8.56
C LEU A 213 18.57 6.03 9.50
N ALA A 214 18.62 7.25 8.97
CA ALA A 214 18.81 8.42 9.79
C ALA A 214 17.62 8.59 10.75
N ARG A 215 17.84 9.28 11.87
CA ARG A 215 16.82 9.48 12.91
C ARG A 215 15.54 10.19 12.43
N CYS A 216 15.59 10.87 11.28
CA CYS A 216 14.48 11.64 10.72
C CYS A 216 13.89 10.99 9.45
N GLU A 217 14.36 9.80 9.06
CA GLU A 217 13.90 9.12 7.86
C GLU A 217 12.71 8.20 8.15
N SER A 218 11.81 8.11 7.18
CA SER A 218 10.66 7.21 7.26
C SER A 218 11.08 5.77 6.94
N ASN A 219 10.59 4.84 7.75
CA ASN A 219 10.68 3.42 7.45
C ASN A 219 9.49 2.99 6.58
N TYR A 220 9.78 2.35 5.46
CA TYR A 220 8.79 1.84 4.52
C TYR A 220 8.80 0.30 4.42
N VAL A 221 9.67 -0.37 5.16
CA VAL A 221 9.80 -1.83 5.08
C VAL A 221 8.55 -2.51 5.64
N MET A 222 7.93 -3.36 4.82
CA MET A 222 6.78 -4.18 5.15
C MET A 222 7.19 -5.65 5.19
N VAL A 223 6.86 -6.36 6.27
CA VAL A 223 7.16 -7.78 6.43
C VAL A 223 5.87 -8.57 6.55
N LEU A 224 5.67 -9.53 5.65
CA LEU A 224 4.58 -10.50 5.75
C LEU A 224 5.08 -11.77 6.43
N ARG A 225 4.35 -12.21 7.46
CA ARG A 225 4.54 -13.54 8.05
C ARG A 225 3.31 -14.40 7.86
N GLU A 226 3.50 -15.54 7.21
CA GLU A 226 2.46 -16.55 7.06
C GLU A 226 2.83 -17.73 7.96
N ASN A 227 1.96 -18.07 8.93
CA ASN A 227 2.21 -19.13 9.91
C ASN A 227 3.54 -18.95 10.68
N GLY A 228 3.90 -17.70 10.99
CA GLY A 228 5.13 -17.34 11.71
C GLY A 228 6.40 -17.24 10.85
N VAL A 229 6.34 -17.68 9.60
CA VAL A 229 7.46 -17.65 8.65
C VAL A 229 7.41 -16.38 7.83
N VAL A 230 8.55 -15.67 7.68
CA VAL A 230 8.64 -14.53 6.77
C VAL A 230 8.51 -15.03 5.33
N THR A 231 7.49 -14.57 4.62
CA THR A 231 7.24 -14.99 3.22
C THR A 231 7.36 -13.85 2.22
N LEU A 232 7.32 -12.60 2.67
CA LEU A 232 7.54 -11.42 1.82
C LEU A 232 8.16 -10.30 2.66
N VAL A 233 9.13 -9.60 2.08
CA VAL A 233 9.59 -8.30 2.60
C VAL A 233 9.58 -7.31 1.44
N VAL A 234 8.82 -6.23 1.57
CA VAL A 234 8.70 -5.17 0.55
C VAL A 234 9.32 -3.89 1.09
N ASP A 235 10.18 -3.25 0.31
CA ASP A 235 10.73 -1.92 0.60
C ASP A 235 10.46 -0.97 -0.58
N PRO A 236 9.45 -0.10 -0.49
CA PRO A 236 9.07 0.81 -1.55
C PRO A 236 9.88 2.13 -1.54
N ARG A 237 11.03 2.17 -0.85
CA ARG A 237 11.84 3.39 -0.72
C ARG A 237 12.33 3.90 -2.07
N SER A 238 13.00 3.03 -2.83
CA SER A 238 13.64 3.37 -4.12
C SER A 238 12.74 3.07 -5.31
N VAL A 239 12.04 1.93 -5.28
CA VAL A 239 11.04 1.54 -6.29
C VAL A 239 9.75 1.23 -5.55
N GLY A 240 8.67 1.96 -5.81
CA GLY A 240 7.43 1.83 -5.05
C GLY A 240 6.20 2.42 -5.72
N GLY A 241 5.01 2.00 -5.28
CA GLY A 241 3.74 2.55 -5.76
C GLY A 241 3.16 3.64 -4.85
N VAL A 242 1.94 4.10 -5.14
CA VAL A 242 1.20 5.08 -4.31
C VAL A 242 1.04 4.62 -2.85
N GLY A 243 0.98 3.31 -2.59
CA GLY A 243 0.81 2.74 -1.25
C GLY A 243 1.88 3.15 -0.24
N ARG A 244 3.08 3.53 -0.69
CA ARG A 244 4.18 4.00 0.18
C ARG A 244 3.85 5.29 0.95
N PHE A 245 2.86 6.06 0.49
CA PHE A 245 2.44 7.33 1.09
C PHE A 245 1.25 7.17 2.04
N LEU A 246 0.70 5.97 2.20
CA LEU A 246 -0.42 5.74 3.11
C LEU A 246 0.05 5.85 4.56
N ASN A 247 -0.64 6.67 5.34
CA ASN A 247 -0.31 6.90 6.75
C ASN A 247 -0.98 5.89 7.68
N HIS A 248 -0.45 5.82 8.90
CA HIS A 248 -1.08 5.10 10.00
C HIS A 248 -2.35 5.79 10.52
N SER A 249 -3.32 4.98 10.92
CA SER A 249 -4.37 5.37 11.86
C SER A 249 -4.65 4.26 12.86
N CYS A 250 -4.93 4.61 14.12
CA CYS A 250 -5.42 3.66 15.13
C CYS A 250 -6.89 3.26 14.89
N GLU A 251 -7.61 4.01 14.05
CA GLU A 251 -8.94 3.67 13.52
C GLU A 251 -8.90 3.79 11.98
N PRO A 252 -8.24 2.85 11.29
CA PRO A 252 -8.00 2.95 9.86
C PRO A 252 -9.26 2.66 9.04
N ASN A 253 -9.29 3.22 7.83
CA ASN A 253 -10.33 2.94 6.83
C ASN A 253 -9.90 1.89 5.80
N LEU A 254 -8.62 1.49 5.75
CA LEU A 254 -8.12 0.40 4.92
C LEU A 254 -7.64 -0.81 5.73
N THR A 255 -7.73 -1.98 5.12
CA THR A 255 -7.11 -3.24 5.57
C THR A 255 -6.18 -3.73 4.49
N ILE A 256 -5.05 -4.31 4.89
CA ILE A 256 -4.12 -4.96 3.99
C ILE A 256 -4.46 -6.45 3.88
N THR A 257 -4.30 -7.04 2.71
CA THR A 257 -4.59 -8.45 2.47
C THR A 257 -3.57 -8.98 1.46
N PRO A 258 -2.83 -10.05 1.79
CA PRO A 258 -1.98 -10.72 0.82
C PRO A 258 -2.84 -11.37 -0.27
N VAL A 259 -2.50 -11.13 -1.53
CA VAL A 259 -3.22 -11.67 -2.69
C VAL A 259 -2.24 -12.32 -3.64
N ARG A 260 -2.50 -13.58 -4.01
CA ARG A 260 -1.71 -14.30 -5.01
C ARG A 260 -2.52 -14.47 -6.28
N ALA A 261 -1.94 -14.11 -7.42
CA ALA A 261 -2.56 -14.23 -8.73
C ALA A 261 -1.66 -15.04 -9.67
N GLU A 262 -0.72 -14.36 -10.31
CA GLU A 262 0.13 -14.95 -11.36
C GLU A 262 1.22 -15.88 -10.78
N CYS A 263 1.84 -15.49 -9.67
CA CYS A 263 2.95 -16.23 -9.06
C CYS A 263 2.78 -16.43 -7.54
N VAL A 264 3.73 -17.14 -6.93
CA VAL A 264 3.72 -17.42 -5.48
C VAL A 264 4.07 -16.21 -4.61
N VAL A 265 4.65 -15.15 -5.19
CA VAL A 265 4.92 -13.89 -4.48
C VAL A 265 3.60 -13.14 -4.29
N PRO A 266 3.13 -12.91 -3.05
CA PRO A 266 1.87 -12.21 -2.83
C PRO A 266 2.03 -10.70 -3.07
N GLU A 267 0.99 -10.09 -3.63
CA GLU A 267 0.79 -8.64 -3.61
C GLU A 267 0.07 -8.25 -2.32
N LEU A 268 0.53 -7.18 -1.67
CA LEU A 268 -0.12 -6.66 -0.48
C LEU A 268 -1.19 -5.65 -0.89
N ALA A 269 -2.42 -6.11 -1.09
CA ALA A 269 -3.52 -5.29 -1.58
C ALA A 269 -4.26 -4.60 -0.43
N LEU A 270 -4.55 -3.30 -0.59
CA LEU A 270 -5.36 -2.55 0.37
C LEU A 270 -6.82 -2.48 -0.08
N PHE A 271 -7.72 -2.80 0.85
CA PHE A 271 -9.17 -2.80 0.66
C PHE A 271 -9.86 -1.89 1.67
N ALA A 272 -10.97 -1.27 1.26
CA ALA A 272 -11.77 -0.40 2.13
C ALA A 272 -12.49 -1.20 3.24
N LYS A 273 -12.23 -0.90 4.52
CA LYS A 273 -12.89 -1.54 5.68
C LYS A 273 -14.31 -1.05 5.90
N ARG A 274 -14.61 0.15 5.43
CA ARG A 274 -15.91 0.83 5.47
C ARG A 274 -16.04 1.72 4.24
N ASP A 275 -17.20 2.32 4.07
CA ASP A 275 -17.37 3.39 3.08
C ASP A 275 -16.46 4.57 3.42
N ILE A 276 -15.87 5.17 2.39
CA ILE A 276 -14.88 6.26 2.48
C ILE A 276 -15.36 7.41 1.61
N SER A 277 -15.45 8.60 2.19
CA SER A 277 -15.94 9.79 1.47
C SER A 277 -14.85 10.42 0.62
N ALA A 278 -15.24 11.13 -0.45
CA ALA A 278 -14.31 11.94 -1.22
C ALA A 278 -13.60 12.98 -0.32
N GLY A 279 -12.29 13.14 -0.51
CA GLY A 279 -11.42 14.00 0.28
C GLY A 279 -10.89 13.37 1.57
N GLU A 280 -11.39 12.19 1.97
CA GLU A 280 -10.94 11.51 3.18
C GLU A 280 -9.54 10.90 3.00
N GLU A 281 -8.67 11.05 4.00
CA GLU A 281 -7.35 10.44 4.01
C GLU A 281 -7.44 8.92 4.16
N LEU A 282 -6.73 8.21 3.31
CA LEU A 282 -6.61 6.76 3.30
C LEU A 282 -5.51 6.33 4.27
N THR A 283 -5.87 5.45 5.21
CA THR A 283 -4.98 5.01 6.29
C THR A 283 -5.18 3.54 6.61
N TYR A 284 -4.12 2.88 7.04
CA TYR A 284 -4.17 1.48 7.49
C TYR A 284 -3.49 1.33 8.86
N ASP A 285 -3.77 0.21 9.55
CA ASP A 285 -3.11 -0.06 10.84
C ASP A 285 -1.67 -0.47 10.57
N TYR A 286 -0.74 0.17 11.29
CA TYR A 286 0.67 -0.13 11.16
C TYR A 286 1.12 -1.32 12.02
N SER A 287 0.26 -1.90 12.84
CA SER A 287 0.60 -3.12 13.60
C SER A 287 -0.23 -4.33 13.21
N ASP A 288 -1.20 -4.16 12.30
CA ASP A 288 -2.23 -5.18 12.04
C ASP A 288 -2.86 -5.74 13.35
N GLY A 289 -3.05 -4.87 14.35
CA GLY A 289 -3.57 -5.27 15.66
C GLY A 289 -2.57 -5.97 16.60
N SER A 290 -1.31 -6.19 16.21
CA SER A 290 -0.25 -6.78 17.06
C SER A 290 0.31 -5.76 18.07
N TYR A 291 -0.54 -5.22 18.94
CA TYR A 291 -0.13 -4.39 20.07
C TYR A 291 0.35 -5.25 21.26
N SER A 292 1.26 -6.20 21.01
CA SER A 292 1.78 -7.11 22.05
C SER A 292 3.22 -6.80 22.42
N SER A 293 3.50 -5.61 22.96
CA SER A 293 4.62 -5.33 23.89
C SER A 293 4.67 -3.82 24.27
N PRO A 294 5.07 -3.43 25.50
CA PRO A 294 5.04 -2.05 25.99
C PRO A 294 6.08 -1.10 25.37
N GLN A 295 6.83 -1.54 24.35
CA GLN A 295 7.95 -0.76 23.79
C GLN A 295 7.42 0.31 22.83
N ARG A 296 7.13 1.47 23.40
CA ARG A 296 6.67 2.65 22.65
C ARG A 296 7.72 3.06 21.62
N SER A 297 7.30 3.24 20.37
CA SER A 297 8.04 4.09 19.44
C SER A 297 8.25 5.47 20.08
N ASN A 298 9.35 6.15 19.78
CA ASN A 298 9.51 7.57 20.12
C ASN A 298 8.70 8.48 19.16
N THR A 299 8.14 7.89 18.09
CA THR A 299 7.08 8.35 17.18
C THR A 299 5.74 8.64 17.83
N LYS A 300 5.42 9.89 18.16
CA LYS A 300 4.03 10.30 18.43
C LYS A 300 3.13 10.01 17.24
N CYS A 301 1.98 9.38 17.50
CA CYS A 301 0.95 9.15 16.50
C CYS A 301 0.09 10.41 16.34
N ALA A 302 -0.01 10.92 15.11
CA ALA A 302 -0.82 12.09 14.76
C ALA A 302 -2.06 11.72 13.93
N CYS A 303 -2.65 10.53 14.17
CA CYS A 303 -3.81 10.06 13.40
C CYS A 303 -5.13 10.79 13.70
N GLY A 304 -5.21 11.52 14.82
CA GLY A 304 -6.42 12.26 15.22
C GLY A 304 -7.58 11.41 15.77
N SER A 305 -7.44 10.08 15.80
CA SER A 305 -8.47 9.19 16.37
C SER A 305 -8.65 9.42 17.89
N LYS A 306 -9.89 9.33 18.36
CA LYS A 306 -10.21 9.35 19.80
C LYS A 306 -9.72 8.09 20.53
N ARG A 307 -9.44 7.01 19.80
CA ARG A 307 -8.89 5.75 20.30
C ARG A 307 -7.40 5.61 20.00
N CYS A 308 -6.70 6.73 19.77
CA CYS A 308 -5.28 6.74 19.47
C CYS A 308 -4.44 6.21 20.65
N PHE A 309 -3.51 5.31 20.37
CA PHE A 309 -2.54 4.80 21.36
C PHE A 309 -1.43 5.81 21.71
N GLY A 310 -1.42 6.97 21.06
CA GLY A 310 -0.49 8.08 21.30
C GLY A 310 0.86 7.96 20.58
N TRP A 311 1.25 6.75 20.17
CA TRP A 311 2.53 6.46 19.52
C TRP A 311 2.31 5.55 18.31
N LEU A 312 3.13 5.72 17.27
CA LEU A 312 3.17 4.78 16.16
C LEU A 312 3.59 3.40 16.68
N PRO A 313 2.97 2.32 16.19
CA PRO A 313 3.41 0.99 16.57
C PRO A 313 4.84 0.75 16.08
N MET A 314 5.61 0.06 16.90
CA MET A 314 6.95 -0.39 16.59
C MET A 314 7.09 -1.79 17.13
N ASP A 315 7.29 -2.76 16.24
CA ASP A 315 7.86 -4.03 16.63
C ASP A 315 9.38 -3.97 16.40
N LYS A 316 10.16 -4.41 17.39
CA LYS A 316 11.63 -4.51 17.32
C LYS A 316 12.11 -5.95 17.12
N LEU A 317 11.20 -6.92 17.26
CA LEU A 317 11.50 -8.35 17.30
C LEU A 317 11.43 -9.02 15.91
N VAL A 318 10.94 -8.33 14.88
CA VAL A 318 10.72 -8.92 13.54
C VAL A 318 12.01 -9.02 12.75
N LEU A 319 12.91 -8.04 12.93
CA LEU A 319 14.28 -8.10 12.43
C LEU A 319 15.23 -8.83 13.40
N GLY A 320 14.77 -9.33 14.55
CA GLY A 320 15.58 -10.18 15.43
C GLY A 320 16.74 -9.46 16.13
N PHE A 321 16.48 -8.28 16.67
CA PHE A 321 17.35 -7.63 17.66
C PHE A 321 16.99 -8.06 19.09
#